data_AF-A0A963IJN2-F1
#
_entry.id   AF-A0A963IJN2-F1
#
_cell.length_a   1.000
_cell.length_b   1.000
_cell.length_c   1.000
_cell.angle_alpha   90.00
_cell.angle_beta   90.00
_cell.angle_gamma   90.00
#
_symmetry.space_group_name_H-M   'P 1'
#
loop_
_entity.id
_entity.type
_entity.pdbx_description
1 polymer ?
#
loop_
_entity_poly.entity_id
_entity_poly.type
_entity_poly.pdbx_seq_one_letter_code
_entity_poly.pdbx_strand_id
1 'polypeptide(L)'
;MAIQWFPGHMNSARKKAAETMASIDVVIELLDARMPEASTNPLVRELRLQRQRPCLKVLNKADLADPQVTRAWIDHYNRQEGVRAVALSCRKPAEVRRLPTLCQPLAPHR
;
A
#
# COMPACT_ATOMS: atom_id res chain seq x y z
N MET A 1 22.23 -20.87 -0.09
CA MET A 1 21.36 -21.12 1.06
C MET A 1 20.60 -19.85 1.38
N ALA A 2 19.27 -19.85 1.27
CA ALA A 2 18.45 -18.70 1.65
C ALA A 2 18.12 -18.79 3.14
N ILE A 3 18.60 -17.81 3.93
CA ILE A 3 18.26 -17.72 5.35
C ILE A 3 16.78 -17.35 5.44
N GLN A 4 15.96 -18.28 5.94
CA GLN A 4 14.57 -18.03 6.30
C GLN A 4 14.56 -17.30 7.65
N TRP A 5 14.47 -15.97 7.62
CA TRP A 5 14.41 -15.11 8.81
C TRP A 5 13.11 -15.24 9.64
N PHE A 6 12.27 -16.22 9.32
CA PHE A 6 10.84 -16.21 9.60
C PHE A 6 10.39 -17.53 10.26
N PRO A 7 10.55 -17.70 11.59
CA PRO A 7 9.94 -18.82 12.30
C PRO A 7 8.41 -18.76 12.16
N GLY A 8 7.72 -19.90 12.34
CA GLY A 8 6.37 -20.21 11.84
C GLY A 8 5.25 -19.14 11.88
N HIS A 9 5.35 -18.12 12.75
CA HIS A 9 4.46 -16.95 12.75
C HIS A 9 4.45 -16.18 11.42
N MET A 10 5.62 -15.96 10.81
CA MET A 10 5.68 -15.19 9.57
C MET A 10 5.24 -15.99 8.35
N ASN A 11 5.46 -17.31 8.35
CA ASN A 11 4.88 -18.19 7.34
C ASN A 11 3.34 -18.23 7.44
N SER A 12 2.81 -18.21 8.67
CA SER A 12 1.37 -18.10 8.93
C SER A 12 0.80 -16.75 8.47
N ALA A 13 1.51 -15.64 8.72
CA ALA A 13 1.12 -14.32 8.25
C ALA A 13 1.12 -14.23 6.71
N ARG A 14 2.15 -14.78 6.06
CA ARG A 14 2.23 -14.88 4.59
C ARG A 14 1.04 -15.66 4.02
N LYS A 15 0.72 -16.84 4.59
CA LYS A 15 -0.40 -17.67 4.15
C LYS A 15 -1.72 -16.91 4.26
N LYS A 16 -2.00 -16.30 5.41
CA LYS A 16 -3.20 -15.48 5.62
C LYS A 16 -3.26 -14.30 4.65
N ALA A 17 -2.15 -13.62 4.42
CA ALA A 17 -2.10 -12.50 3.46
C ALA A 17 -2.44 -12.96 2.04
N ALA A 18 -1.94 -14.12 1.61
CA ALA A 18 -2.24 -14.70 0.30
C ALA A 18 -3.72 -15.12 0.17
N GLU A 19 -4.30 -15.69 1.23
CA GLU A 19 -5.73 -16.04 1.31
C GLU A 19 -6.61 -14.79 1.20
N THR A 20 -6.32 -13.75 1.99
CA THR A 20 -7.04 -12.47 1.94
C THR A 20 -6.89 -11.79 0.57
N MET A 21 -5.70 -11.85 -0.05
CA MET A 21 -5.47 -11.27 -1.38
C MET A 21 -6.39 -11.87 -2.46
N ALA A 22 -6.84 -13.11 -2.28
CA ALA A 22 -7.75 -13.77 -3.20
C ALA A 22 -9.17 -13.19 -3.13
N SER A 23 -9.61 -12.71 -1.96
CA SER A 23 -10.99 -12.24 -1.72
C SER A 23 -11.19 -10.73 -1.77
N ILE A 24 -10.12 -9.94 -1.85
CA ILE A 24 -10.20 -8.47 -1.94
C ILE A 24 -10.07 -7.96 -3.37
N ASP A 25 -10.64 -6.78 -3.64
CA ASP A 25 -10.56 -6.15 -4.96
C ASP A 25 -9.46 -5.09 -5.06
N VAL A 26 -9.13 -4.42 -3.96
CA VAL A 26 -8.10 -3.37 -3.90
C VAL A 26 -7.23 -3.56 -2.65
N VAL A 27 -5.91 -3.39 -2.80
CA VAL A 27 -4.97 -3.35 -1.67
C VAL A 27 -4.78 -1.90 -1.22
N ILE A 28 -4.91 -1.63 0.07
CA ILE A 28 -4.44 -0.37 0.66
C ILE A 28 -3.12 -0.65 1.35
N GLU A 29 -2.02 -0.11 0.81
CA GLU A 29 -0.69 -0.23 1.42
C GLU A 29 -0.38 1.06 2.18
N LEU A 30 -0.32 0.96 3.50
CA LEU A 30 -0.03 2.09 4.39
C LEU A 30 1.48 2.23 4.59
N LEU A 31 2.03 3.38 4.19
CA LEU A 31 3.46 3.70 4.20
C LEU A 31 3.74 4.90 5.10
N ASP A 32 4.98 5.05 5.57
CA ASP A 32 5.45 6.26 6.26
C ASP A 32 5.95 7.28 5.22
N ALA A 33 5.33 8.46 5.14
CA ALA A 33 5.64 9.49 4.15
C ALA A 33 7.10 9.98 4.23
N ARG A 34 7.77 9.83 5.38
CA ARG A 34 9.18 10.22 5.56
C ARG A 34 10.16 9.25 4.89
N MET A 35 9.72 8.01 4.65
CA MET A 35 10.53 6.95 4.03
C MET A 35 9.64 5.97 3.25
N PRO A 36 8.97 6.42 2.17
CA PRO A 36 7.90 5.63 1.55
C PRO A 36 8.37 4.28 1.06
N GLU A 37 9.47 4.23 0.29
CA GLU A 37 9.96 2.96 -0.28
C GLU A 37 10.51 2.01 0.78
N ALA A 38 11.27 2.52 1.75
CA ALA A 38 11.85 1.70 2.82
C ALA A 38 10.78 1.08 3.73
N SER A 39 9.60 1.71 3.83
CA SER A 39 8.46 1.19 4.60
C SER A 39 7.53 0.26 3.81
N THR A 40 7.86 -0.05 2.55
CA THR A 40 7.10 -1.03 1.75
C THR A 40 7.41 -2.46 2.17
N ASN A 41 6.50 -3.38 1.83
CA ASN A 41 6.74 -4.81 2.00
C ASN A 41 6.82 -5.52 0.63
N PRO A 42 8.00 -6.07 0.25
CA PRO A 42 8.16 -6.81 -1.01
C PRO A 42 7.15 -7.94 -1.19
N LEU A 43 6.78 -8.65 -0.11
CA LEU A 43 5.80 -9.73 -0.17
C LEU A 43 4.41 -9.23 -0.58
N VAL A 44 4.00 -8.04 -0.12
CA VAL A 44 2.70 -7.46 -0.50
C VAL A 44 2.69 -7.13 -1.99
N ARG A 45 3.81 -6.59 -2.50
CA ARG A 45 4.01 -6.34 -3.94
C ARG A 45 3.91 -7.63 -4.76
N GLU A 46 4.58 -8.70 -4.32
CA GLU A 46 4.51 -10.01 -5.00
C GLU A 46 3.08 -10.56 -5.03
N LEU A 47 2.41 -10.62 -3.87
CA LEU A 47 1.07 -11.19 -3.74
C LEU A 47 0.02 -10.42 -4.56
N ARG A 48 0.08 -9.07 -4.55
CA ARG A 48 -0.87 -8.27 -5.33
C ARG A 48 -0.68 -8.44 -6.83
N LEU A 49 0.57 -8.55 -7.30
CA LEU A 49 0.86 -8.69 -8.73
C LEU A 49 0.41 -10.07 -9.24
N GLN A 50 0.63 -11.13 -8.45
CA GLN A 50 0.15 -12.48 -8.76
C GLN A 50 -1.37 -12.56 -8.92
N ARG A 51 -2.12 -11.73 -8.18
CA ARG A 51 -3.58 -11.66 -8.22
C ARG A 51 -4.12 -10.47 -9.01
N GLN A 52 -3.25 -9.72 -9.69
CA GLN A 52 -3.60 -8.52 -10.47
C GLN A 52 -4.44 -7.51 -9.66
N ARG A 53 -4.13 -7.36 -8.36
CA ARG A 53 -4.84 -6.44 -7.47
C ARG A 53 -4.24 -5.03 -7.59
N PRO A 54 -5.05 -4.01 -7.93
CA PRO A 54 -4.61 -2.63 -7.88
C PRO A 54 -4.29 -2.22 -6.44
N CYS A 55 -3.43 -1.22 -6.30
CA CYS A 55 -2.94 -0.76 -5.00
C CYS A 55 -3.17 0.74 -4.82
N LEU A 56 -3.80 1.11 -3.71
CA LEU A 56 -3.77 2.47 -3.17
C LEU A 56 -2.64 2.56 -2.14
N LYS A 57 -1.54 3.21 -2.49
CA LYS A 57 -0.46 3.56 -1.57
C LYS A 57 -0.86 4.79 -0.77
N VAL A 58 -0.87 4.67 0.56
CA VAL A 58 -1.20 5.74 1.48
C VAL A 58 0.06 6.17 2.22
N LEU A 59 0.62 7.32 1.84
CA LEU A 59 1.77 7.93 2.49
C LEU A 59 1.26 8.68 3.73
N ASN A 60 1.21 7.98 4.87
CA ASN A 60 0.76 8.51 6.15
C ASN A 60 1.84 9.32 6.85
N LYS A 61 1.46 10.16 7.83
CA LYS A 61 2.33 11.11 8.52
C LYS A 61 2.89 12.17 7.58
N ALA A 62 2.13 12.56 6.57
CA ALA A 62 2.52 13.61 5.63
C ALA A 62 2.75 14.96 6.32
N ASP A 63 2.15 15.18 7.50
CA ASP A 63 2.41 16.34 8.37
C ASP A 63 3.84 16.39 8.94
N LEU A 64 4.56 15.27 8.93
CA LEU A 64 5.93 15.15 9.42
C LEU A 64 6.97 14.99 8.30
N ALA A 65 6.53 14.93 7.05
CA ALA A 65 7.39 14.71 5.89
C ALA A 65 7.56 15.99 5.09
N ASP A 66 8.66 16.08 4.34
CA ASP A 66 8.85 17.18 3.39
C ASP A 66 7.77 17.12 2.29
N PRO A 67 7.00 18.20 2.05
CA PRO A 67 5.89 18.18 1.11
C PRO A 67 6.33 18.05 -0.36
N GLN A 68 7.51 18.60 -0.73
CA GLN A 68 8.04 18.49 -2.09
C GLN A 68 8.53 17.06 -2.36
N VAL A 69 9.24 16.47 -1.41
CA VAL A 69 9.70 15.07 -1.50
C VAL A 69 8.51 14.10 -1.50
N THR A 70 7.52 14.34 -0.64
CA THR A 70 6.27 13.56 -0.61
C THR A 70 5.57 13.62 -1.96
N ARG A 71 5.52 14.81 -2.59
CA ARG A 71 4.95 14.97 -3.93
C ARG A 71 5.70 14.17 -4.98
N ALA A 72 7.03 14.22 -4.97
CA ALA A 72 7.86 13.43 -5.88
C ALA A 72 7.62 11.91 -5.73
N TRP A 73 7.42 11.42 -4.51
CA TRP A 73 7.03 10.02 -4.26
C TRP A 73 5.64 9.68 -4.79
N ILE A 74 4.65 10.56 -4.61
CA ILE A 74 3.31 10.37 -5.20
C ILE A 74 3.41 10.26 -6.72
N ASP A 75 4.13 11.17 -7.36
CA ASP A 75 4.30 11.18 -8.82
C ASP A 75 5.12 9.96 -9.30
N HIS A 76 6.09 9.49 -8.51
CA HIS A 76 6.78 8.24 -8.77
C HIS A 76 5.84 7.03 -8.75
N TYR A 77 5.03 6.87 -7.70
CA TYR A 77 4.12 5.74 -7.57
C TYR A 77 2.97 5.77 -8.59
N ASN A 78 2.44 6.95 -8.92
CA ASN A 78 1.37 7.09 -9.91
C ASN A 78 1.80 6.74 -11.34
N ARG A 79 3.11 6.68 -11.62
CA ARG A 79 3.64 6.17 -12.90
C ARG A 79 3.63 4.65 -13.00
N GLN A 80 3.40 3.94 -11.89
CA GLN A 80 3.38 2.49 -11.88
C GLN A 80 1.98 1.99 -12.24
N GLU A 81 1.91 0.98 -13.11
CA GLU A 81 0.65 0.40 -13.53
C GLU A 81 -0.14 -0.20 -12.34
N GLY A 82 -1.44 0.08 -12.30
CA GLY A 82 -2.33 -0.41 -11.24
C GLY A 82 -2.01 0.15 -9.85
N VAL A 83 -1.26 1.26 -9.75
CA VAL A 83 -0.94 1.92 -8.49
C VAL A 83 -1.46 3.35 -8.50
N ARG A 84 -2.07 3.75 -7.38
CA ARG A 84 -2.41 5.13 -7.08
C ARG A 84 -1.82 5.49 -5.73
N ALA A 85 -1.25 6.68 -5.61
CA ALA A 85 -0.69 7.17 -4.35
C ALA A 85 -1.40 8.43 -3.85
N VAL A 86 -1.59 8.48 -2.54
CA VAL A 86 -2.10 9.67 -1.83
C VAL A 86 -1.30 9.88 -0.55
N ALA A 87 -1.11 11.14 -0.18
CA ALA A 87 -0.57 11.51 1.13
C ALA A 87 -1.70 11.95 2.06
N LEU A 88 -1.58 11.59 3.33
CA LEU A 88 -2.50 12.01 4.39
C LEU A 88 -1.82 12.00 5.77
N SER A 89 -2.54 12.54 6.74
CA SER A 89 -2.28 12.33 8.17
C SER A 89 -3.47 11.62 8.79
N CYS A 90 -3.27 10.41 9.34
CA CYS A 90 -4.33 9.71 10.08
C CYS A 90 -4.79 10.47 11.33
N ARG A 91 -4.07 11.51 11.76
CA ARG A 91 -4.53 12.45 12.81
C ARG A 91 -5.71 13.31 12.37
N LYS A 92 -6.00 13.36 11.06
CA LYS A 92 -7.13 14.08 10.47
C LYS A 92 -8.17 13.06 9.96
N PRO A 93 -9.22 12.73 10.75
CA PRO A 93 -10.21 11.72 10.38
C PRO A 93 -10.90 11.98 9.03
N ALA A 94 -11.06 13.25 8.64
CA ALA A 94 -11.61 13.63 7.35
C ALA A 94 -10.79 13.09 6.16
N GLU A 95 -9.45 13.06 6.27
CA GLU A 95 -8.57 12.55 5.22
C GLU A 95 -8.60 11.03 5.10
N VAL A 96 -8.95 10.33 6.18
CA VAL A 96 -9.11 8.86 6.19
C VAL A 96 -10.47 8.47 5.58
N ARG A 97 -11.54 9.23 5.88
CA ARG A 97 -12.89 8.96 5.38
C ARG A 97 -13.03 8.98 3.86
N ARG A 98 -12.12 9.64 3.14
CA ARG A 98 -12.09 9.65 1.66
C ARG A 98 -11.44 8.42 1.03
N LEU A 99 -10.78 7.54 1.80
CA LEU A 99 -10.08 6.37 1.23
C LEU A 99 -10.99 5.43 0.44
N PRO A 100 -12.22 5.07 0.89
CA PRO A 100 -13.11 4.22 0.10
C PRO A 100 -13.43 4.82 -1.28
N THR A 101 -13.71 6.13 -1.35
CA THR A 101 -13.95 6.85 -2.61
C THR A 101 -12.72 6.84 -3.53
N LEU A 102 -11.51 6.85 -2.97
CA LEU A 102 -10.28 6.76 -3.75
C LEU A 102 -10.01 5.36 -4.31
N CYS A 103 -10.54 4.32 -3.66
CA CYS A 103 -10.45 2.93 -4.11
C CYS A 103 -11.45 2.60 -5.23
N GLN A 104 -12.64 3.22 -5.27
CA GLN A 104 -13.67 2.91 -6.27
C GLN A 104 -13.17 2.96 -7.73
N PRO A 105 -12.43 3.99 -8.18
CA PRO A 105 -11.90 4.03 -9.55
C PRO A 105 -10.88 2.94 -9.86
N LEU A 106 -10.26 2.32 -8.85
CA LEU A 106 -9.28 1.25 -9.04
C LEU A 106 -9.94 -0.11 -9.31
N ALA A 107 -11.19 -0.30 -8.88
CA ALA A 107 -11.95 -1.52 -9.10
C ALA A 107 -13.38 -1.17 -9.59
N PRO A 108 -13.53 -0.62 -10.83
CA PRO A 108 -14.80 -0.09 -11.31
C PRO A 108 -15.90 -1.14 -11.54
N HIS A 109 -15.55 -2.42 -11.53
CA HIS A 109 -16.45 -3.55 -11.82
C HIS A 109 -16.76 -4.40 -10.58
N ARG A 110 -16.58 -3.85 -9.38
CA ARG A 110 -16.69 -4.53 -8.10
C ARG A 110 -17.42 -3.67 -7.08
#